data_AF-I4HVC9-F1
#
_entry.id   AF-I4HVC9-F1
#
_cell.length_a   1.000
_cell.length_b   1.000
_cell.length_c   1.000
_cell.angle_alpha   90.00
_cell.angle_beta   90.00
_cell.angle_gamma   90.00
#
_symmetry.space_group_name_H-M   'P 1'
#
loop_
_entity.id
_entity.type
_entity.pdbx_description
1 polymer ?
#
loop_
_entity_poly.entity_id
_entity_poly.type
_entity_poly.pdbx_seq_one_letter_code
_entity_poly.pdbx_strand_id
1 'polypeptide(L)'
;MIIDVPTGDDFKSAGIDFLNLAWDTLISLSTELKDAEYFYNVYYSDENEEVIDQLSSEQYWKQAQRPLSTALSLIQQGTEFLLKGNIATVSPYLLISGDPSNYPSKSHERNIRFSEFKTIDAQDLVKVYNTVSTDRLPDNFRQRFEDLRSKRNIIMHTVRS
;
A
#
# COMPACT_ATOMS: atom_id res chain seq x y z
N MET A 1 12.05 -26.04 -14.51
CA MET A 1 12.77 -25.00 -13.74
C MET A 1 11.84 -23.82 -13.51
N ILE A 2 11.97 -23.08 -12.41
CA ILE A 2 11.23 -21.83 -12.21
C ILE A 2 11.97 -20.72 -12.96
N ILE A 3 11.25 -19.97 -13.79
CA ILE A 3 11.78 -18.88 -14.62
C ILE A 3 11.11 -17.54 -14.27
N ASP A 4 11.65 -16.42 -14.77
CA ASP A 4 11.16 -15.07 -14.49
C ASP A 4 11.05 -14.76 -12.99
N VAL A 5 12.08 -15.16 -12.25
CA VAL A 5 12.12 -15.00 -10.79
C VAL A 5 12.44 -13.54 -10.46
N PRO A 6 11.57 -12.81 -9.73
CA PRO A 6 11.81 -11.43 -9.36
C PRO A 6 12.99 -11.31 -8.39
N THR A 7 13.77 -10.25 -8.53
CA THR A 7 14.86 -9.91 -7.62
C THR A 7 14.35 -9.09 -6.43
N GLY A 8 15.19 -8.98 -5.41
CA GLY A 8 14.89 -8.08 -4.28
C GLY A 8 14.71 -6.62 -4.72
N ASP A 9 15.46 -6.18 -5.72
CA ASP A 9 15.41 -4.80 -6.22
C ASP A 9 14.16 -4.52 -7.06
N ASP A 10 13.68 -5.50 -7.84
CA ASP A 10 12.40 -5.37 -8.56
C ASP A 10 11.24 -5.07 -7.61
N PHE A 11 11.18 -5.80 -6.49
CA PHE A 11 10.18 -5.55 -5.46
C PHE A 11 10.38 -4.21 -4.75
N LYS A 12 11.63 -3.84 -4.43
CA LYS A 12 11.91 -2.57 -3.74
C LYS A 12 11.55 -1.37 -4.60
N SER A 13 11.89 -1.39 -5.89
CA SER A 13 11.54 -0.32 -6.85
C SER A 13 10.04 -0.12 -6.89
N ALA A 14 9.28 -1.19 -7.16
CA ALA A 14 7.82 -1.11 -7.19
C ALA A 14 7.22 -0.69 -5.84
N GLY A 15 7.81 -1.14 -4.73
CA GLY A 15 7.41 -0.73 -3.38
C GLY A 15 7.56 0.77 -3.14
N ILE A 16 8.70 1.34 -3.55
CA ILE A 16 8.98 2.78 -3.48
C ILE A 16 8.00 3.56 -4.37
N ASP A 17 7.74 3.08 -5.59
CA ASP A 17 6.80 3.72 -6.52
C ASP A 17 5.38 3.81 -5.93
N PHE A 18 4.89 2.74 -5.28
CA PHE A 18 3.60 2.78 -4.60
C PHE A 18 3.57 3.79 -3.45
N LEU A 19 4.64 3.87 -2.65
CA LEU A 19 4.73 4.84 -1.56
C LEU A 19 4.76 6.28 -2.09
N ASN A 20 5.51 6.54 -3.16
CA ASN A 20 5.57 7.85 -3.80
C ASN A 20 4.18 8.28 -4.31
N LEU A 21 3.47 7.40 -5.03
CA LEU A 21 2.12 7.68 -5.51
C LEU A 21 1.13 7.95 -4.37
N ALA A 22 1.26 7.25 -3.25
CA ALA A 22 0.45 7.51 -2.07
C ALA A 22 0.74 8.91 -1.49
N TRP A 23 2.02 9.27 -1.35
CA TRP A 23 2.43 10.59 -0.87
C TRP A 23 1.97 11.70 -1.80
N ASP A 24 2.12 11.54 -3.11
CA ASP A 24 1.67 12.51 -4.10
C ASP A 24 0.16 12.75 -3.97
N THR A 25 -0.62 11.68 -3.76
CA THR A 25 -2.07 11.79 -3.53
C THR A 25 -2.37 12.59 -2.27
N LEU A 26 -1.70 12.30 -1.15
CA LEU A 26 -1.92 13.01 0.13
C LEU A 26 -1.48 14.47 0.07
N ILE A 27 -0.35 14.75 -0.57
CA ILE A 27 0.18 16.11 -0.75
C ILE A 27 -0.74 16.91 -1.65
N SER A 28 -1.23 16.33 -2.75
CA SER A 28 -2.18 16.99 -3.65
C SER A 28 -3.45 17.38 -2.91
N LEU A 29 -4.05 16.44 -2.17
CA LEU A 29 -5.24 16.72 -1.36
C LEU A 29 -5.00 17.79 -0.30
N SER A 30 -3.84 17.77 0.38
CA SER A 30 -3.53 18.80 1.37
C SER A 30 -3.28 20.17 0.73
N THR A 31 -2.73 20.21 -0.48
CA THR A 31 -2.40 21.46 -1.17
C THR A 31 -3.65 22.09 -1.75
N GLU A 32 -4.51 21.29 -2.39
CA GLU A 32 -5.81 21.73 -2.91
C GLU A 32 -6.68 22.40 -1.83
N LEU A 33 -6.73 21.82 -0.62
CA LEU A 33 -7.46 22.43 0.49
C LEU A 33 -6.85 23.77 0.92
N LYS A 34 -5.53 23.83 1.07
CA LYS A 34 -4.83 25.06 1.48
C LYS A 34 -4.97 26.17 0.46
N ASP A 35 -4.88 25.84 -0.82
CA ASP A 35 -5.05 26.79 -1.91
C ASP A 35 -6.49 27.32 -1.88
N ALA A 36 -7.48 26.44 -1.75
CA ALA A 36 -8.88 26.83 -1.64
C ALA A 36 -9.14 27.76 -0.44
N GLU A 37 -8.59 27.45 0.73
CA GLU A 37 -8.66 28.30 1.93
C GLU A 37 -7.97 29.66 1.71
N TYR A 38 -6.81 29.68 1.06
CA TYR A 38 -6.08 30.90 0.73
C TYR A 38 -6.88 31.80 -0.21
N PHE A 39 -7.37 31.25 -1.33
CA PHE A 39 -8.19 32.01 -2.28
C PHE A 39 -9.48 32.52 -1.64
N TYR A 40 -10.12 31.70 -0.79
CA TYR A 40 -11.30 32.15 -0.06
C TYR A 40 -11.00 33.38 0.81
N ASN A 41 -9.93 33.32 1.61
CA ASN A 41 -9.54 34.40 2.50
C ASN A 41 -9.08 35.66 1.75
N VAL A 42 -8.41 35.53 0.61
CA VAL A 42 -7.91 36.69 -0.15
C VAL A 42 -9.05 37.44 -0.87
N TYR A 43 -10.03 36.72 -1.42
CA TYR A 43 -11.03 37.31 -2.32
C TYR A 43 -12.39 37.58 -1.66
N TYR A 44 -12.68 36.96 -0.51
CA TYR A 44 -14.03 36.99 0.08
C TYR A 44 -14.05 37.29 1.59
N SER A 45 -12.93 37.72 2.19
CA SER A 45 -12.89 38.02 3.64
C SER A 45 -13.47 39.38 4.02
N ASP A 46 -13.57 40.33 3.07
CA ASP A 46 -14.13 41.66 3.30
C ASP A 46 -15.29 41.94 2.33
N GLU A 47 -16.47 42.17 2.93
CA GLU A 47 -17.69 42.79 2.38
C GLU A 47 -18.72 41.92 1.62
N ASN A 48 -19.91 41.87 2.25
CA ASN A 48 -21.25 41.57 1.72
C ASN A 48 -21.63 40.09 1.51
N GLU A 49 -22.12 39.52 2.61
CA GLU A 49 -23.16 38.49 2.71
C GLU A 49 -24.16 38.50 1.54
N GLU A 50 -23.92 37.71 0.51
CA GLU A 50 -24.96 36.89 -0.11
C GLU A 50 -24.31 35.74 -0.92
N VAL A 51 -24.34 34.56 -0.30
CA VAL A 51 -24.17 33.23 -0.92
C VAL A 51 -22.82 32.95 -1.57
N ILE A 52 -21.79 32.80 -0.73
CA ILE A 52 -20.67 31.91 -1.06
C ILE A 52 -20.73 30.78 -0.05
N ASP A 53 -20.95 29.57 -0.57
CA ASP A 53 -20.94 28.34 0.21
C ASP A 53 -19.63 28.33 1.01
N GLN A 54 -19.72 28.44 2.34
CA GLN A 54 -18.54 28.49 3.19
C GLN A 54 -17.69 27.26 2.85
N LEU A 55 -16.39 27.47 2.58
CA LEU A 55 -15.50 26.37 2.26
C LEU A 55 -15.44 25.40 3.45
N SER A 56 -16.25 24.34 3.40
CA SER A 56 -16.34 23.38 4.49
C SER A 56 -15.24 22.35 4.33
N SER A 57 -14.18 22.48 5.14
CA SER A 57 -13.11 21.47 5.25
C SER A 57 -13.69 20.06 5.46
N GLU A 58 -14.78 19.94 6.22
CA GLU A 58 -15.46 18.67 6.44
C GLU A 58 -16.06 18.09 5.16
N GLN A 59 -16.78 18.89 4.36
CA GLN A 59 -17.33 18.44 3.08
C GLN A 59 -16.22 18.06 2.09
N TYR A 60 -15.12 18.82 2.08
CA TYR A 60 -13.94 18.50 1.28
C TYR A 60 -13.40 17.11 1.64
N TRP A 61 -13.11 16.85 2.92
CA TRP A 61 -12.59 15.54 3.35
C TRP A 61 -13.58 14.40 3.14
N LYS A 62 -14.88 14.67 3.20
CA LYS A 62 -15.93 13.70 2.85
C LYS A 62 -15.89 13.32 1.37
N GLN A 63 -15.57 14.26 0.48
CA GLN A 63 -15.41 14.00 -0.95
C GLN A 63 -14.04 13.34 -1.26
N ALA A 64 -13.01 13.67 -0.49
CA ALA A 64 -11.66 13.11 -0.63
C ALA A 64 -11.52 11.67 -0.10
N GLN A 65 -12.57 11.03 0.42
CA GLN A 65 -12.49 9.67 0.97
C GLN A 65 -11.98 8.65 -0.05
N ARG A 66 -12.36 8.77 -1.32
CA ARG A 66 -11.90 7.86 -2.38
C ARG A 66 -10.38 7.95 -2.61
N PRO A 67 -9.79 9.12 -2.92
CA PRO A 67 -8.35 9.22 -3.08
C PRO A 67 -7.57 8.88 -1.79
N LEU A 68 -8.10 9.20 -0.60
CA LEU A 68 -7.51 8.76 0.68
C LEU A 68 -7.47 7.23 0.83
N SER A 69 -8.55 6.55 0.43
CA SER A 69 -8.64 5.09 0.42
C SER A 69 -7.63 4.45 -0.54
N THR A 70 -7.44 5.06 -1.71
CA THR A 70 -6.42 4.66 -2.68
C THR A 70 -5.02 4.85 -2.12
N ALA A 71 -4.72 6.00 -1.53
CA ALA A 71 -3.42 6.26 -0.90
C ALA A 71 -3.11 5.26 0.22
N LEU A 72 -4.09 4.93 1.08
CA LEU A 72 -3.91 3.91 2.12
C LEU A 72 -3.59 2.53 1.53
N SER A 73 -4.28 2.13 0.46
CA SER A 73 -4.03 0.85 -0.21
C SER A 73 -2.63 0.80 -0.82
N LEU A 74 -2.17 1.90 -1.42
CA LEU A 74 -0.82 2.04 -1.96
C LEU A 74 0.25 2.00 -0.86
N ILE A 75 0.01 2.60 0.31
CA ILE A 75 0.91 2.50 1.47
C ILE A 75 1.07 1.04 1.92
N GLN A 76 -0.04 0.32 2.04
CA GLN A 76 -0.01 -1.10 2.39
C GLN A 76 0.77 -1.90 1.35
N GLN A 77 0.44 -1.72 0.07
CA GLN A 77 1.05 -2.46 -1.03
C GLN A 77 2.55 -2.16 -1.15
N GLY A 78 2.94 -0.89 -1.01
CA GLY A 78 4.34 -0.47 -0.98
C GLY A 78 5.11 -1.13 0.16
N THR A 79 4.53 -1.15 1.37
CA THR A 79 5.15 -1.79 2.53
C THR A 79 5.30 -3.30 2.33
N GLU A 80 4.28 -3.98 1.78
CA GLU A 80 4.35 -5.40 1.43
C GLU A 80 5.46 -5.70 0.43
N PHE A 81 5.61 -4.87 -0.59
CA PHE A 81 6.65 -5.01 -1.62
C PHE A 81 8.05 -4.81 -1.04
N LEU A 82 8.24 -3.83 -0.15
CA LEU A 82 9.53 -3.65 0.55
C LEU A 82 9.89 -4.86 1.40
N LEU A 83 8.93 -5.47 2.11
CA LEU A 83 9.17 -6.72 2.85
C LEU A 83 9.54 -7.86 1.92
N LYS A 84 8.81 -8.03 0.81
CA LYS A 84 9.11 -9.04 -0.22
C LYS A 84 10.49 -8.85 -0.82
N GLY A 85 10.91 -7.61 -1.09
CA GLY A 85 12.22 -7.32 -1.64
C GLY A 85 13.36 -7.70 -0.71
N ASN A 86 13.20 -7.48 0.60
CA ASN A 86 14.18 -7.94 1.59
C ASN A 86 14.23 -9.47 1.69
N ILE A 87 13.08 -10.15 1.72
CA ILE A 87 13.02 -11.62 1.72
C ILE A 87 13.66 -12.18 0.44
N ALA A 88 13.35 -11.60 -0.71
CA ALA A 88 13.87 -12.01 -2.01
C ALA A 88 15.39 -11.76 -2.17
N THR A 89 15.96 -10.84 -1.38
CA THR A 89 17.43 -10.66 -1.31
C THR A 89 18.09 -11.89 -0.69
N VAL A 90 17.43 -12.57 0.26
CA VAL A 90 17.89 -13.85 0.80
C VAL A 90 17.59 -14.98 -0.18
N SER A 91 16.31 -15.12 -0.55
CA SER A 91 15.88 -16.05 -1.60
C SER A 91 14.45 -15.71 -2.05
N PRO A 92 14.22 -15.44 -3.35
CA PRO A 92 12.88 -15.16 -3.86
C PRO A 92 11.93 -16.37 -3.74
N TYR A 93 12.46 -17.59 -3.66
CA TYR A 93 11.66 -18.81 -3.50
C TYR A 93 10.99 -18.92 -2.13
N LEU A 94 11.44 -18.18 -1.12
CA LEU A 94 10.77 -18.08 0.19
C LEU A 94 9.41 -17.36 0.10
N LEU A 95 9.14 -16.67 -1.01
CA LEU A 95 7.86 -16.04 -1.26
C LEU A 95 6.84 -16.99 -1.87
N ILE A 96 7.24 -18.19 -2.30
CA ILE A 96 6.31 -19.24 -2.78
C ILE A 96 5.64 -19.87 -1.55
N SER A 97 4.32 -20.04 -1.62
CA SER A 97 3.51 -20.64 -0.57
C SER A 97 2.96 -22.01 -0.99
N GLY A 98 2.66 -22.84 0.02
CA GLY A 98 2.04 -24.14 -0.15
C GLY A 98 3.04 -25.27 -0.45
N ASP A 99 2.55 -26.49 -0.25
CA ASP A 99 3.33 -27.70 -0.51
C ASP A 99 3.49 -27.98 -2.02
N PRO A 100 4.49 -28.78 -2.44
CA PRO A 100 4.69 -29.15 -3.84
C PRO A 100 3.46 -29.73 -4.55
N SER A 101 2.52 -30.34 -3.81
CA SER A 101 1.24 -30.82 -4.34
C SER A 101 0.33 -29.71 -4.89
N ASN A 102 0.53 -28.47 -4.46
CA ASN A 102 -0.22 -27.29 -4.89
C ASN A 102 0.50 -26.46 -5.96
N TYR A 103 1.66 -26.92 -6.44
CA TYR A 103 2.39 -26.20 -7.48
C TYR A 103 1.60 -26.21 -8.80
N PRO A 104 1.88 -25.24 -9.70
CA PRO A 104 1.21 -25.19 -11.00
C PRO A 104 1.29 -26.53 -11.74
N SER A 105 0.21 -26.85 -12.46
CA SER A 105 0.11 -28.10 -13.22
C SER A 105 1.28 -28.28 -14.19
N LYS A 106 1.79 -29.52 -14.26
CA LYS A 106 2.96 -29.90 -15.08
C LYS A 106 4.26 -29.18 -14.72
N SER A 107 4.39 -28.68 -13.49
CA SER A 107 5.62 -28.02 -13.01
C SER A 107 6.88 -28.88 -13.04
N HIS A 108 6.73 -30.20 -13.08
CA HIS A 108 7.83 -31.17 -13.26
C HIS A 108 8.18 -31.46 -14.73
N GLU A 109 7.33 -31.08 -15.68
CA GLU A 109 7.48 -31.38 -17.11
C GLU A 109 7.91 -30.15 -17.93
N ARG A 110 7.69 -28.94 -17.42
CA ARG A 110 7.99 -27.70 -18.12
C ARG A 110 8.59 -26.62 -17.22
N ASN A 111 9.10 -25.57 -17.84
CA ASN A 111 9.41 -24.34 -17.13
C ASN A 111 8.11 -23.61 -16.73
N ILE A 112 8.11 -23.08 -15.51
CA ILE A 112 6.97 -22.39 -14.90
C ILE A 112 7.45 -21.00 -14.50
N ARG A 113 6.68 -19.97 -14.85
CA ARG A 113 7.01 -18.60 -14.41
C ARG A 113 6.76 -18.46 -12.93
N PHE A 114 7.59 -17.68 -12.24
CA PHE A 114 7.41 -17.41 -10.81
C PHE A 114 6.00 -16.88 -10.49
N SER A 115 5.44 -16.05 -11.36
CA SER A 115 4.09 -15.48 -11.24
C SER A 115 2.95 -16.51 -11.29
N GLU A 116 3.21 -17.73 -11.77
CA GLU A 116 2.21 -18.82 -11.75
C GLU A 116 2.09 -19.46 -10.36
N PHE A 117 3.06 -19.26 -9.47
CA PHE A 117 3.02 -19.80 -8.11
C PHE A 117 2.15 -18.93 -7.20
N LYS A 118 1.44 -19.60 -6.27
CA LYS A 118 0.81 -18.90 -5.16
C LYS A 118 1.88 -18.34 -4.24
N THR A 119 1.84 -17.05 -3.96
CA THR A 119 2.79 -16.41 -3.03
C THR A 119 2.26 -16.35 -1.61
N ILE A 120 3.16 -16.20 -0.64
CA ILE A 120 2.81 -16.01 0.78
C ILE A 120 1.84 -14.84 0.98
N ASP A 121 0.92 -14.98 1.93
CA ASP A 121 -0.02 -13.93 2.29
C ASP A 121 0.70 -12.79 3.02
N ALA A 122 0.17 -11.58 2.92
CA ALA A 122 0.77 -10.43 3.57
C ALA A 122 0.88 -10.58 5.10
N GLN A 123 -0.06 -11.27 5.75
CA GLN A 123 -0.01 -11.55 7.19
C GLN A 123 1.22 -12.38 7.61
N ASP A 124 1.75 -13.18 6.68
CA ASP A 124 2.91 -14.06 6.92
C ASP A 124 4.23 -13.35 6.61
N LEU A 125 4.21 -12.20 5.91
CA LEU A 125 5.42 -11.50 5.46
C LEU A 125 6.33 -11.12 6.64
N VAL A 126 5.77 -10.56 7.72
CA VAL A 126 6.55 -10.15 8.90
C VAL A 126 7.23 -11.37 9.55
N LYS A 127 6.51 -12.50 9.63
CA LYS A 127 7.04 -13.76 10.18
C LYS A 127 8.19 -14.29 9.35
N VAL A 128 8.01 -14.36 8.02
CA VAL A 128 9.04 -14.84 7.09
C VAL A 128 10.25 -13.91 7.14
N TYR A 129 10.06 -12.59 7.06
CA TYR A 129 11.13 -11.61 7.19
C TYR A 129 11.94 -11.82 8.47
N ASN A 130 11.28 -11.89 9.64
CA ASN A 130 11.97 -12.05 10.93
C ASN A 130 12.69 -13.39 11.10
N THR A 131 12.33 -14.39 10.28
CA THR A 131 12.96 -15.71 10.27
C THR A 131 14.27 -15.70 9.48
N VAL A 132 14.35 -14.91 8.41
CA VAL A 132 15.48 -14.92 7.47
C VAL A 132 16.36 -13.67 7.51
N SER A 133 15.88 -12.59 8.13
CA SER A 133 16.64 -11.35 8.35
C SER A 133 17.48 -11.42 9.62
N THR A 134 18.69 -10.83 9.58
CA THR A 134 19.54 -10.64 10.75
C THR A 134 18.91 -9.64 11.73
N ASP A 135 18.34 -8.57 11.19
CA ASP A 135 17.65 -7.54 11.97
C ASP A 135 16.16 -7.80 11.94
N ARG A 136 15.60 -8.18 13.10
CA ARG A 136 14.17 -8.43 13.25
C ARG A 136 13.39 -7.12 13.32
N LEU A 137 12.25 -7.08 12.65
CA LEU A 137 11.29 -6.01 12.77
C LEU A 137 10.75 -5.97 14.21
N PRO A 138 10.70 -4.79 14.84
CA PRO A 138 10.17 -4.62 16.18
C PRO A 138 8.65 -4.85 16.22
N ASP A 139 8.12 -5.18 17.40
CA ASP A 139 6.70 -5.49 17.58
C ASP A 139 5.77 -4.32 17.21
N ASN A 140 6.21 -3.07 17.42
CA ASN A 140 5.46 -1.89 17.03
C ASN A 140 5.29 -1.78 15.49
N PHE A 141 6.25 -2.27 14.70
CA PHE A 141 6.11 -2.35 13.25
C PHE A 141 5.02 -3.36 12.88
N ARG A 142 5.06 -4.55 13.47
CA ARG A 142 4.05 -5.60 13.24
C ARG A 142 2.64 -5.10 13.57
N GLN A 143 2.48 -4.42 14.70
CA GLN A 143 1.18 -3.86 15.10
C GLN A 143 0.68 -2.81 14.10
N ARG A 144 1.55 -1.89 13.65
CA ARG A 144 1.19 -0.87 12.65
C ARG A 144 0.86 -1.48 11.29
N PHE A 145 1.58 -2.51 10.88
CA PHE A 145 1.35 -3.21 9.63
C PHE A 145 -0.04 -3.88 9.60
N GLU A 146 -0.41 -4.56 10.70
CA GLU A 146 -1.75 -5.15 10.84
C GLU A 146 -2.85 -4.09 10.94
N ASP A 147 -2.62 -2.98 11.65
CA ASP A 147 -3.57 -1.86 11.73
C ASP A 147 -3.84 -1.25 10.34
N LEU A 148 -2.79 -1.02 9.54
CA LEU A 148 -2.92 -0.54 8.17
C LEU A 148 -3.76 -1.51 7.31
N ARG A 149 -3.47 -2.81 7.41
CA ARG A 149 -4.22 -3.85 6.69
C ARG A 149 -5.68 -3.90 7.12
N SER A 150 -5.95 -3.81 8.42
CA SER A 150 -7.30 -3.76 8.98
C SER A 150 -8.08 -2.55 8.46
N LYS A 151 -7.49 -1.35 8.54
CA LYS A 151 -8.09 -0.11 8.03
C LYS A 151 -8.42 -0.19 6.54
N ARG A 152 -7.49 -0.72 5.72
CA ARG A 152 -7.72 -0.93 4.29
C ARG A 152 -8.89 -1.89 4.05
N ASN A 153 -8.98 -2.97 4.80
CA ASN A 153 -10.08 -3.93 4.66
C ASN A 153 -11.44 -3.31 5.03
N ILE A 154 -11.52 -2.55 6.12
CA ILE A 154 -12.74 -1.83 6.53
C ILE A 154 -13.23 -0.90 5.40
N ILE A 155 -12.30 -0.12 4.84
CA ILE A 155 -12.56 0.81 3.76
C ILE A 155 -13.03 0.09 2.48
N MET A 156 -12.31 -0.97 2.08
CA MET A 156 -12.64 -1.74 0.85
C MET A 156 -13.97 -2.48 0.96
N HIS A 157 -14.34 -2.95 2.15
CA HIS A 157 -15.61 -3.63 2.38
C HIS A 157 -16.77 -2.66 2.66
N THR A 158 -16.58 -1.35 2.48
CA THR A 158 -17.60 -0.31 2.64
C THR A 158 -18.34 -0.43 3.98
N VAL A 159 -17.65 -0.84 5.04
CA VAL A 159 -18.25 -0.87 6.38
C VAL A 159 -18.29 0.57 6.86
N ARG A 160 -19.38 1.27 6.53
CA ARG A 160 -19.72 2.56 7.14
C ARG A 160 -19.99 2.28 8.62
N SER A 161 -19.10 2.72 9.50
CA SER A 161 -19.44 2.99 10.91
C SER A 161 -20.23 4.28 11.01
#